data_AF-A0A442UQE4-F1
#
_entry.id   AF-A0A442UQE4-F1
#
_cell.length_a   1.000
_cell.length_b   1.000
_cell.length_c   1.000
_cell.angle_alpha   90.00
_cell.angle_beta   90.00
_cell.angle_gamma   90.00
#
_symmetry.space_group_name_H-M   'P 1'
#
loop_
_entity.id
_entity.type
_entity.pdbx_description
1 polymer ?
#
loop_
_entity_poly.entity_id
_entity_poly.type
_entity_poly.pdbx_seq_one_letter_code
_entity_poly.pdbx_strand_id
1 'polypeptide(L)'
;MTIARPIRDILAECMRRERYGLIRPLWSDWTGVDDEGCEEVRRRADHLIRILADYGVTLIPSGEPAPIATPTSPTILANQIYAQPDTMREVCADDGKFSIVAIKNGESVVEQSFTLNEVMLNAGLVLADDPAAKTIKGLGRQLAAATEIYRLNAAGMGGGK
;
A
#
# COMPACT_ATOMS: atom_id res chain seq x y z
N MET A 1 24.33 0.10 -24.36
CA MET A 1 23.63 -1.08 -23.80
C MET A 1 23.40 -0.81 -22.32
N THR A 2 22.17 -0.52 -21.92
CA THR A 2 21.79 -0.45 -20.50
C THR A 2 21.83 -1.88 -19.97
N ILE A 3 22.69 -2.15 -18.99
CA ILE A 3 22.74 -3.44 -18.30
C ILE A 3 21.36 -3.64 -17.65
N ALA A 4 20.67 -4.72 -18.01
CA ALA A 4 19.38 -5.05 -17.42
C ALA A 4 19.57 -5.29 -15.91
N ARG A 5 18.74 -4.62 -15.08
CA ARG A 5 18.82 -4.76 -13.62
C ARG A 5 18.56 -6.21 -13.19
N PRO A 6 19.33 -6.76 -12.23
CA PRO A 6 19.06 -8.09 -11.69
C PRO A 6 17.67 -8.21 -11.06
N ILE A 7 17.03 -9.38 -11.18
CA ILE A 7 15.70 -9.65 -10.59
C ILE A 7 15.71 -9.43 -9.08
N ARG A 8 16.80 -9.80 -8.39
CA ARG A 8 16.95 -9.59 -6.95
C ARG A 8 16.85 -8.11 -6.57
N ASP A 9 17.41 -7.20 -7.38
CA ASP A 9 17.33 -5.75 -7.15
C ASP A 9 15.93 -5.20 -7.42
N ILE A 10 15.26 -5.72 -8.45
CA ILE A 10 13.87 -5.33 -8.77
C ILE A 10 12.96 -5.76 -7.62
N LEU A 11 13.05 -7.02 -7.19
CA LEU A 11 12.22 -7.55 -6.11
C LEU A 11 12.53 -6.88 -4.77
N ALA A 12 13.81 -6.63 -4.46
CA ALA A 12 14.19 -5.93 -3.24
C ALA A 12 13.63 -4.50 -3.19
N GLU A 13 13.69 -3.77 -4.32
CA GLU A 13 13.05 -2.47 -4.44
C GLU A 13 11.53 -2.56 -4.26
N CYS A 14 10.88 -3.54 -4.90
CA CYS A 14 9.44 -3.77 -4.75
C CYS A 14 9.05 -4.06 -3.30
N MET A 15 9.79 -4.92 -2.59
CA MET A 15 9.55 -5.23 -1.18
C MET A 15 9.73 -4.00 -0.27
N ARG A 16 10.70 -3.14 -0.58
CA ARG A 16 10.90 -1.88 0.14
C ARG A 16 9.74 -0.91 -0.11
N ARG A 17 9.30 -0.80 -1.37
CA ARG A 17 8.18 0.06 -1.78
C ARG A 17 6.86 -0.42 -1.20
N GLU A 18 6.64 -1.73 -1.13
CA GLU A 18 5.49 -2.31 -0.46
C GLU A 18 5.46 -1.87 1.01
N ARG A 19 6.57 -2.04 1.74
CA ARG A 19 6.62 -1.68 3.16
C ARG A 19 6.49 -0.18 3.44
N TYR A 20 7.15 0.67 2.64
CA TYR A 20 7.36 2.08 2.98
C TYR A 20 6.72 3.07 2.00
N GLY A 21 6.12 2.60 0.91
CA GLY A 21 5.73 3.45 -0.22
C GLY A 21 6.94 3.96 -1.02
N LEU A 22 6.72 5.02 -1.81
CA LEU A 22 7.79 5.65 -2.60
C LEU A 22 8.69 6.51 -1.70
N ILE A 23 9.73 5.89 -1.14
CA ILE A 23 10.65 6.51 -0.19
C ILE A 23 12.04 6.80 -0.82
N ARG A 24 12.60 7.97 -0.49
CA ARG A 24 13.97 8.37 -0.87
C ARG A 24 15.00 7.85 0.14
N PRO A 25 16.26 7.59 -0.26
CA PRO A 25 16.74 7.57 -1.65
C PRO A 25 16.01 6.52 -2.49
N LEU A 26 15.84 6.79 -3.79
CA LEU A 26 15.33 5.75 -4.70
C LEU A 26 16.33 4.62 -4.75
N TRP A 27 15.90 3.42 -5.15
CA TRP A 27 16.80 2.26 -5.15
C TRP A 27 18.08 2.51 -5.94
N SER A 28 17.97 3.11 -7.14
CA SER A 28 19.13 3.50 -7.96
C SER A 28 20.10 4.44 -7.24
N ASP A 29 19.56 5.40 -6.50
CA ASP A 29 20.34 6.39 -5.76
C ASP A 29 20.99 5.73 -4.55
N TRP A 30 20.24 4.86 -3.85
CA TRP A 30 20.70 4.17 -2.65
C TRP A 30 21.84 3.21 -2.96
N THR A 31 21.72 2.42 -4.03
CA THR A 31 22.79 1.52 -4.46
C THR A 31 24.10 2.24 -4.81
N GLY A 32 24.02 3.53 -5.18
CA GLY A 32 25.20 4.34 -5.46
C GLY A 32 25.85 4.96 -4.21
N VAL A 33 25.13 5.04 -3.09
CA VAL A 33 25.58 5.71 -1.85
C VAL A 33 25.87 4.71 -0.73
N ASP A 34 25.08 3.65 -0.62
CA ASP A 34 25.14 2.64 0.43
C ASP A 34 24.60 1.28 -0.11
N ASP A 35 25.47 0.56 -0.81
CA ASP A 35 25.12 -0.75 -1.38
C ASP A 35 24.99 -1.84 -0.31
N GLU A 36 25.69 -1.70 0.82
CA GLU A 36 25.61 -2.65 1.94
C GLU A 36 24.23 -2.61 2.60
N GLY A 37 23.67 -1.41 2.81
CA GLY A 37 22.29 -1.24 3.25
C GLY A 37 21.27 -1.84 2.26
N CYS A 38 21.58 -1.82 0.96
CA CYS A 38 20.75 -2.47 -0.06
C CYS A 38 20.83 -4.01 0.04
N GLU A 39 21.99 -4.57 0.39
CA GLU A 39 22.21 -6.01 0.48
C GLU A 39 21.31 -6.69 1.53
N GLU A 40 21.00 -6.03 2.65
CA GLU A 40 20.03 -6.55 3.63
C GLU A 40 18.63 -6.77 3.02
N VAL A 41 18.21 -5.85 2.16
CA VAL A 41 16.92 -5.96 1.46
C VAL A 41 17.00 -7.02 0.36
N ARG A 42 18.13 -7.11 -0.36
CA ARG A 42 18.36 -8.16 -1.36
C ARG A 42 18.34 -9.56 -0.76
N ARG A 43 18.91 -9.79 0.42
CA ARG A 43 18.85 -11.09 1.11
C ARG A 43 17.41 -11.53 1.40
N ARG A 44 16.53 -10.58 1.78
CA ARG A 44 15.09 -10.85 1.95
C ARG A 44 14.42 -11.18 0.62
N ALA A 45 14.79 -10.50 -0.46
CA ALA A 45 14.30 -10.80 -1.80
C ALA A 45 14.77 -12.18 -2.29
N ASP A 46 16.04 -12.54 -2.09
CA ASP A 46 16.59 -13.85 -2.44
C ASP A 46 15.88 -14.97 -1.66
N HIS A 47 15.55 -14.73 -0.39
CA HIS A 47 14.77 -15.68 0.40
C HIS A 47 13.36 -15.89 -0.17
N LEU A 48 12.66 -14.81 -0.54
CA LEU A 48 11.35 -14.90 -1.16
C LEU A 48 11.40 -15.62 -2.52
N ILE A 49 12.43 -15.35 -3.34
CA ILE A 49 12.65 -16.07 -4.60
C ILE A 49 12.78 -17.58 -4.36
N ARG A 50 13.55 -17.98 -3.33
CA ARG A 50 13.67 -19.40 -2.96
C ARG A 50 12.32 -20.00 -2.56
N ILE A 51 11.55 -19.31 -1.71
CA ILE A 51 10.20 -19.76 -1.32
C ILE A 51 9.31 -19.94 -2.56
N LEU A 52 9.28 -18.96 -3.46
CA LEU A 52 8.47 -19.03 -4.68
C LEU A 52 8.88 -20.22 -5.56
N ALA A 53 10.19 -20.47 -5.69
CA ALA A 53 10.71 -21.60 -6.44
C ALA A 53 10.29 -22.95 -5.81
N ASP A 54 10.24 -23.06 -4.48
CA ASP A 54 9.75 -24.26 -3.79
C ASP A 54 8.27 -24.57 -4.13
N TYR A 55 7.48 -23.54 -4.46
CA TYR A 55 6.11 -23.66 -4.94
C TYR A 55 5.99 -23.73 -6.48
N GLY A 56 7.10 -23.90 -7.21
CA GLY A 56 7.11 -23.97 -8.66
C GLY A 56 6.88 -22.62 -9.38
N VAL A 57 6.98 -21.49 -8.66
CA VAL A 57 6.84 -20.16 -9.23
C VAL A 57 8.20 -19.60 -9.63
N THR A 58 8.33 -19.19 -10.89
CA THR A 58 9.54 -18.55 -11.42
C THR A 58 9.25 -17.08 -11.74
N LEU A 59 10.08 -16.17 -11.23
CA LEU A 59 10.02 -14.76 -11.60
C LEU A 59 10.84 -14.54 -12.88
N ILE A 60 10.21 -13.97 -13.91
CA ILE A 60 10.87 -13.61 -15.17
C ILE A 60 10.57 -12.14 -15.50
N PRO A 61 11.55 -11.33 -15.94
CA PRO A 61 11.28 -9.99 -16.47
C PRO A 61 10.49 -10.13 -17.77
N SER A 62 9.30 -9.55 -17.82
CA SER A 62 8.40 -9.67 -18.99
C SER A 62 8.59 -8.57 -20.06
N GLY A 63 9.57 -7.67 -19.89
CA GLY A 63 9.77 -6.52 -20.78
C GLY A 63 9.06 -5.26 -20.28
N GLU A 64 8.52 -4.44 -21.20
CA GLU A 64 7.76 -3.24 -20.82
C GLU A 64 6.52 -3.63 -19.98
N PRO A 65 6.30 -2.96 -18.84
CA PRO A 65 5.16 -3.26 -18.00
C PRO A 65 3.87 -2.89 -18.74
N ALA A 66 3.00 -3.89 -18.92
CA ALA A 66 1.61 -3.61 -19.26
C ALA A 66 0.96 -2.74 -18.16
N PRO A 67 -0.07 -1.94 -18.49
CA PRO A 67 -0.81 -1.20 -17.48
C PRO A 67 -1.27 -2.14 -16.36
N ILE A 68 -1.03 -1.74 -15.11
CA ILE A 68 -1.40 -2.54 -13.93
C ILE A 68 -2.92 -2.71 -13.93
N ALA A 69 -3.40 -3.95 -13.95
CA ALA A 69 -4.82 -4.24 -13.78
C ALA A 69 -5.28 -3.75 -12.40
N THR A 70 -6.36 -2.97 -12.37
CA THR A 70 -6.99 -2.54 -11.13
C THR A 70 -7.38 -3.78 -10.29
N PRO A 71 -7.20 -3.77 -8.96
CA PRO A 71 -7.65 -4.86 -8.11
C PRO A 71 -9.13 -5.20 -8.39
N THR A 72 -9.46 -6.49 -8.51
CA THR A 72 -10.81 -6.96 -8.85
C THR A 72 -11.72 -7.10 -7.63
N SER A 73 -11.13 -7.15 -6.43
CA SER A 73 -11.87 -7.17 -5.16
C SER A 73 -12.18 -5.74 -4.73
N PRO A 74 -13.41 -5.42 -4.28
CA PRO A 74 -13.71 -4.13 -3.67
C PRO A 74 -12.95 -3.91 -2.35
N THR A 75 -12.62 -4.99 -1.62
CA THR A 75 -11.79 -4.93 -0.41
C THR A 75 -10.33 -4.73 -0.80
N ILE A 76 -9.75 -3.62 -0.35
CA ILE A 76 -8.36 -3.20 -0.57
C ILE A 76 -7.45 -3.76 0.51
N LEU A 77 -7.91 -3.71 1.76
CA LEU A 77 -7.17 -4.16 2.94
C LEU A 77 -8.16 -4.67 3.99
N ALA A 78 -7.81 -5.73 4.70
CA ALA A 78 -8.56 -6.24 5.84
C ALA A 78 -7.61 -6.52 7.01
N ASN A 79 -7.84 -5.89 8.17
CA ASN A 79 -7.02 -6.04 9.37
C ASN A 79 -7.87 -6.42 10.58
N GLN A 80 -7.41 -7.38 11.37
CA GLN A 80 -8.02 -7.70 12.65
C GLN A 80 -7.80 -6.54 13.63
N ILE A 81 -8.83 -6.22 14.41
CA ILE A 81 -8.70 -5.21 15.47
C ILE A 81 -7.96 -5.86 16.65
N TYR A 82 -6.91 -5.21 17.12
CA TYR A 82 -6.18 -5.63 18.31
C TYR A 82 -7.11 -5.86 19.51
N ALA A 83 -6.95 -7.00 20.18
CA ALA A 83 -7.78 -7.46 21.31
C ALA A 83 -9.27 -7.66 21.00
N GLN A 84 -9.68 -7.73 19.72
CA GLN A 84 -11.04 -8.08 19.31
C GLN A 84 -10.98 -9.15 18.22
N PRO A 85 -10.86 -10.44 18.59
CA PRO A 85 -10.56 -11.50 17.64
C PRO A 85 -11.65 -11.68 16.57
N ASP A 86 -12.90 -11.38 16.92
CA ASP A 86 -14.06 -11.52 16.05
C ASP A 86 -14.40 -10.25 15.26
N THR A 87 -13.52 -9.24 15.30
CA THR A 87 -13.73 -7.97 14.60
C THR A 87 -12.60 -7.68 13.62
N MET A 88 -12.97 -7.50 12.35
CA MET A 88 -12.10 -7.02 11.29
C MET A 88 -12.44 -5.57 10.94
N ARG A 89 -11.46 -4.85 10.40
CA ARG A 89 -11.67 -3.59 9.68
C ARG A 89 -11.18 -3.74 8.26
N GLU A 90 -12.07 -3.44 7.34
CA GLU A 90 -11.78 -3.42 5.93
C GLU A 90 -11.73 -1.99 5.40
N VAL A 91 -10.85 -1.75 4.44
CA VAL A 91 -10.90 -0.59 3.56
C VAL A 91 -11.44 -1.08 2.22
N CYS A 92 -12.56 -0.52 1.79
CA CYS A 92 -13.24 -0.94 0.56
C CYS A 92 -13.39 0.22 -0.41
N ALA A 93 -13.34 -0.05 -1.70
CA ALA A 93 -13.78 0.86 -2.74
C ALA A 93 -15.21 0.50 -3.16
N ASP A 94 -16.10 1.50 -3.18
CA ASP A 94 -17.48 1.34 -3.66
C ASP A 94 -18.03 2.68 -4.18
N ASP A 95 -18.79 2.62 -5.27
CA ASP A 95 -19.51 3.76 -5.89
C ASP A 95 -18.72 5.09 -5.94
N GLY A 96 -17.48 5.04 -6.44
CA GLY A 96 -16.63 6.24 -6.57
C GLY A 96 -16.17 6.84 -5.22
N LYS A 97 -16.20 6.05 -4.15
CA LYS A 97 -15.74 6.41 -2.81
C LYS A 97 -14.94 5.27 -2.19
N PHE A 98 -14.34 5.58 -1.06
CA PHE A 98 -13.74 4.62 -0.16
C PHE A 98 -14.55 4.56 1.12
N SER A 99 -14.54 3.39 1.75
CA SER A 99 -15.18 3.18 3.05
C SER A 99 -14.26 2.43 3.98
N ILE A 100 -14.44 2.70 5.28
CA ILE A 100 -13.90 1.87 6.35
C ILE A 100 -15.07 1.09 6.93
N VAL A 101 -15.01 -0.23 6.79
CA VAL A 101 -16.08 -1.14 7.21
C VAL A 101 -15.59 -1.94 8.40
N ALA A 102 -16.35 -1.94 9.49
CA ALA A 102 -16.14 -2.90 10.57
C ALA A 102 -16.95 -4.15 10.26
N ILE A 103 -16.31 -5.32 10.32
CA ILE A 103 -16.98 -6.61 10.22
C ILE A 103 -16.89 -7.28 11.57
N LYS A 104 -18.03 -7.58 12.19
CA LYS A 104 -18.10 -8.27 13.48
C LYS A 104 -19.08 -9.42 13.37
N ASN A 105 -18.63 -10.65 13.69
CA ASN A 105 -19.48 -11.85 13.59
C ASN A 105 -20.15 -12.01 12.21
N GLY A 106 -19.48 -11.57 11.13
CA GLY A 106 -20.02 -11.59 9.76
C GLY A 106 -20.95 -10.41 9.40
N GLU A 107 -21.31 -9.56 10.35
CA GLU A 107 -22.10 -8.35 10.09
C GLU A 107 -21.18 -7.18 9.72
N SER A 108 -21.52 -6.50 8.63
CA SER A 108 -20.73 -5.37 8.11
C SER A 108 -21.40 -4.03 8.43
N VAL A 109 -20.63 -3.10 9.00
CA VAL A 109 -21.07 -1.73 9.31
C VAL A 109 -20.07 -0.75 8.72
N VAL A 110 -20.55 0.14 7.85
CA VAL A 110 -19.75 1.27 7.33
C VAL A 110 -19.53 2.28 8.45
N GLU A 111 -18.30 2.39 8.94
CA GLU A 111 -17.93 3.33 9.99
C GLU A 111 -17.63 4.73 9.42
N GLN A 112 -17.06 4.79 8.21
CA GLN A 112 -16.74 6.02 7.49
C GLN A 112 -16.87 5.80 5.98
N SER A 113 -17.27 6.84 5.25
CA SER A 113 -17.20 6.92 3.79
C SER A 113 -16.55 8.24 3.41
N PHE A 114 -15.68 8.22 2.41
CA PHE A 114 -14.88 9.38 2.00
C PHE A 114 -14.38 9.28 0.56
N THR A 115 -13.93 10.41 0.01
CA THR A 115 -13.14 10.46 -1.23
C THR A 115 -11.67 10.75 -0.92
N LEU A 116 -10.76 10.38 -1.83
CA LEU A 116 -9.34 10.75 -1.66
C LEU A 116 -9.14 12.27 -1.60
N ASN A 117 -9.96 13.03 -2.34
CA ASN A 117 -9.86 14.49 -2.35
C ASN A 117 -10.17 15.10 -0.97
N GLU A 118 -11.22 14.61 -0.30
CA GLU A 118 -11.53 14.98 1.09
C GLU A 118 -10.38 14.64 2.04
N VAL A 119 -9.77 13.47 1.89
CA VAL A 119 -8.64 13.06 2.74
C VAL A 119 -7.41 13.94 2.51
N MET A 120 -7.13 14.33 1.26
CA MET A 120 -6.01 15.22 0.96
C MET A 120 -6.21 16.62 1.55
N LEU A 121 -7.44 17.15 1.52
CA LEU A 121 -7.77 18.41 2.21
C LEU A 121 -7.56 18.27 3.73
N ASN A 122 -8.05 17.18 4.32
CA ASN A 122 -7.89 16.92 5.75
C ASN A 122 -6.41 16.72 6.15
N ALA A 123 -5.61 16.08 5.30
CA ALA A 123 -4.17 15.94 5.51
C ALA A 123 -3.48 17.31 5.52
N GLY A 124 -3.92 18.25 4.68
CA GLY A 124 -3.46 19.64 4.69
C GLY A 124 -3.75 20.34 6.02
N LEU A 125 -4.94 20.14 6.61
CA LEU A 125 -5.28 20.67 7.93
C LEU A 125 -4.34 20.13 9.02
N VAL A 126 -4.05 18.83 9.01
CA VAL A 126 -3.12 18.22 9.96
C VAL A 126 -1.71 18.77 9.79
N LEU A 127 -1.24 18.91 8.55
CA LEU A 127 0.11 19.41 8.26
C LEU A 127 0.29 20.88 8.71
N ALA A 128 -0.78 21.68 8.63
CA ALA A 128 -0.78 23.07 9.06
C ALA A 128 -1.03 23.26 10.57
N ASP A 129 -1.20 22.17 11.33
CA ASP A 129 -1.66 22.18 12.73
C ASP A 129 -2.95 23.00 12.92
N ASP A 130 -3.85 22.94 11.94
CA ASP A 130 -5.12 23.66 11.98
C ASP A 130 -6.04 23.05 13.06
N PRO A 131 -6.59 23.84 13.99
CA PRO A 131 -7.51 23.34 15.02
C PRO A 131 -8.72 22.57 14.46
N ALA A 132 -9.15 22.87 13.23
CA ALA A 132 -10.24 22.17 12.57
C ALA A 132 -9.97 20.66 12.45
N ALA A 133 -8.70 20.25 12.27
CA ALA A 133 -8.32 18.83 12.18
C ALA A 133 -8.77 18.03 13.41
N LYS A 134 -8.76 18.63 14.61
CA LYS A 134 -9.15 17.98 15.87
C LYS A 134 -10.65 17.69 15.96
N THR A 135 -11.45 18.34 15.12
CA THR A 135 -12.92 18.17 15.13
C THR A 135 -13.39 17.06 14.19
N ILE A 136 -12.52 16.58 13.30
CA ILE A 136 -12.86 15.55 12.30
C ILE A 136 -12.82 14.17 12.97
N LYS A 137 -14.00 13.61 13.23
CA LYS A 137 -14.14 12.29 13.87
C LYS A 137 -13.47 11.20 13.04
N GLY A 138 -12.52 10.50 13.65
CA GLY A 138 -11.86 9.35 13.03
C GLY A 138 -10.84 9.71 11.95
N LEU A 139 -10.40 10.98 11.89
CA LEU A 139 -9.42 11.49 10.93
C LEU A 139 -8.15 10.63 10.82
N GLY A 140 -7.57 10.22 11.95
CA GLY A 140 -6.37 9.37 11.92
C GLY A 140 -6.59 8.04 11.19
N ARG A 141 -7.78 7.46 11.28
CA ARG A 141 -8.14 6.23 10.56
C ARG A 141 -8.33 6.49 9.07
N GLN A 142 -8.93 7.63 8.73
CA GLN A 142 -9.12 8.07 7.34
C GLN A 142 -7.76 8.28 6.63
N LEU A 143 -6.82 8.95 7.30
CA LEU A 143 -5.46 9.17 6.79
C LEU A 143 -4.65 7.87 6.68
N ALA A 144 -4.78 6.97 7.66
CA ALA A 144 -4.19 5.65 7.59
C ALA A 144 -4.74 4.86 6.39
N ALA A 145 -6.07 4.84 6.20
CA ALA A 145 -6.69 4.17 5.05
C ALA A 145 -6.20 4.73 3.71
N ALA A 146 -6.10 6.06 3.56
CA ALA A 146 -5.54 6.66 2.34
C ALA A 146 -4.08 6.28 2.10
N THR A 147 -3.27 6.15 3.16
CA THR A 147 -1.89 5.67 3.05
C THR A 147 -1.84 4.26 2.46
N GLU A 148 -2.70 3.36 2.93
CA GLU A 148 -2.80 1.99 2.42
C GLU A 148 -3.34 1.95 0.98
N ILE A 149 -4.34 2.77 0.66
CA ILE A 149 -4.90 2.89 -0.70
C ILE A 149 -3.80 3.26 -1.71
N TYR A 150 -2.94 4.23 -1.38
CA TYR A 150 -1.81 4.58 -2.24
C TYR A 150 -0.71 3.52 -2.25
N ARG A 151 -0.39 2.92 -1.09
CA ARG A 151 0.63 1.85 -0.98
C ARG A 151 0.29 0.64 -1.85
N LEU A 152 -1.00 0.28 -1.90
CA LEU A 152 -1.51 -0.86 -2.66
C LEU A 152 -1.95 -0.49 -4.09
N ASN A 153 -1.63 0.73 -4.54
CA ASN A 153 -1.99 1.22 -5.87
C ASN A 153 -3.49 1.11 -6.19
N ALA A 154 -4.35 1.31 -5.18
CA ALA A 154 -5.80 1.18 -5.25
C ALA A 154 -6.51 2.54 -5.44
N ALA A 155 -5.77 3.64 -5.59
CA ALA A 155 -6.33 4.99 -5.69
C ALA A 155 -7.34 5.15 -6.85
N GLY A 156 -7.09 4.45 -7.97
CA GLY A 156 -8.00 4.47 -9.13
C GLY A 156 -9.32 3.72 -8.94
N MET A 157 -9.47 2.93 -7.86
CA MET A 157 -10.69 2.16 -7.61
C MET A 157 -11.86 3.03 -7.11
N GLY A 158 -11.57 4.13 -6.42
CA GLY A 158 -12.57 5.06 -5.92
C GLY A 158 -13.00 6.12 -6.93
N GLY A 159 -12.83 5.90 -8.24
CA GLY A 159 -13.37 6.78 -9.28
C GLY A 159 -12.64 8.12 -9.50
N GLY A 160 -11.51 8.37 -8.83
CA GLY A 160 -10.68 9.55 -9.06
C GLY A 160 -9.78 9.38 -10.28
N LYS A 161 -10.08 10.09 -11.37
CA LYS A 161 -9.11 10.44 -12.42
C LYS A 161 -8.55 11.83 -12.15
#